data_AF-A0A1T3NXL5-F1
#
_entry.id   AF-A0A1T3NXL5-F1
#
_cell.length_a   1.000
_cell.length_b   1.000
_cell.length_c   1.000
_cell.angle_alpha   90.00
_cell.angle_beta   90.00
_cell.angle_gamma   90.00
#
_symmetry.space_group_name_H-M   'P 1'
#
loop_
_entity.id
_entity.type
_entity.pdbx_description
1 polymer ?
#
loop_
_entity_poly.entity_id
_entity_poly.type
_entity_poly.pdbx_seq_one_letter_code
_entity_poly.pdbx_strand_id
1 'polypeptide(L)'
;MSDDADSELSPLARRVLACMLAVPEGIKFTGKDVADVMPEGPYRVQKALRELGAAGHRTVRRLKKPNGQFYVEVEYHAVPVRSDDSPVD
;
A
#
# COMPACT_ATOMS: atom_id res chain seq x y z
N MET A 1 25.80 -3.49 9.13
CA MET A 1 24.60 -4.25 9.50
C MET A 1 23.47 -3.62 8.71
N SER A 2 23.00 -4.30 7.67
CA SER A 2 21.97 -3.82 6.74
C SER A 2 20.81 -4.79 6.85
N ASP A 3 19.99 -4.61 7.88
CA ASP A 3 18.85 -5.48 8.26
C ASP A 3 17.58 -5.23 7.40
N ASP A 4 17.72 -4.97 6.10
CA ASP A 4 16.61 -4.38 5.31
C ASP A 4 16.01 -5.25 4.20
N ALA A 5 16.39 -6.53 4.04
CA ALA A 5 15.91 -7.27 2.86
C ALA A 5 15.77 -8.78 3.10
N ASP A 6 14.77 -9.18 3.87
CA ASP A 6 13.89 -10.31 3.52
C ASP A 6 12.73 -10.46 4.52
N SER A 7 11.85 -9.47 4.57
CA SER A 7 10.49 -9.74 5.06
C SER A 7 9.69 -10.31 3.90
N GLU A 8 9.85 -11.60 3.63
CA GLU A 8 9.03 -12.29 2.63
C GLU A 8 7.55 -12.03 2.95
N LEU A 9 6.86 -11.31 2.06
CA LEU A 9 5.43 -11.06 2.19
C LEU A 9 4.67 -12.38 2.35
N SER A 10 3.66 -12.39 3.21
CA SER A 10 2.75 -13.52 3.34
C SER A 10 2.06 -13.81 2.00
N PRO A 11 1.64 -15.07 1.74
CA PRO A 11 0.95 -15.41 0.49
C PRO A 11 -0.28 -14.53 0.21
N LEU A 12 -0.99 -14.10 1.27
CA LEU A 12 -2.11 -13.17 1.13
C LEU A 12 -1.63 -11.76 0.77
N ALA A 13 -0.59 -11.24 1.43
CA ALA A 13 -0.03 -9.93 1.09
C ALA A 13 0.48 -9.86 -0.35
N ARG A 14 1.12 -10.93 -0.85
CA ARG A 14 1.52 -11.03 -2.27
C ARG A 14 0.32 -10.95 -3.22
N ARG A 15 -0.77 -11.67 -2.93
CA ARG A 15 -2.00 -11.61 -3.74
C ARG A 15 -2.66 -10.23 -3.69
N VAL A 16 -2.73 -9.62 -2.50
CA VAL A 16 -3.26 -8.26 -2.33
C VAL A 16 -2.43 -7.26 -3.15
N LEU A 17 -1.10 -7.35 -3.08
CA LEU A 17 -0.21 -6.49 -3.87
C LEU A 17 -0.43 -6.68 -5.37
N ALA A 18 -0.47 -7.92 -5.85
CA ALA A 18 -0.74 -8.22 -7.26
C ALA A 18 -2.10 -7.66 -7.72
N CYS A 19 -3.12 -7.76 -6.87
CA CYS A 19 -4.44 -7.20 -7.15
C CYS A 19 -4.39 -5.66 -7.29
N MET A 20 -3.68 -4.97 -6.40
CA MET A 20 -3.55 -3.51 -6.45
C MET A 20 -2.72 -3.04 -7.66
N LEU A 21 -1.65 -3.74 -8.00
CA LEU A 21 -0.81 -3.39 -9.16
C LEU A 21 -1.48 -3.69 -10.50
N ALA A 22 -2.44 -4.62 -10.53
CA ALA A 22 -3.22 -4.92 -11.73
C ALA A 22 -4.32 -3.89 -12.02
N VAL A 23 -4.58 -2.94 -11.10
CA VAL A 23 -5.57 -1.87 -11.31
C VAL A 23 -5.06 -0.93 -12.40
N PRO A 24 -5.80 -0.75 -13.51
CA PRO A 24 -5.44 0.20 -14.54
C PRO A 24 -5.32 1.63 -14.00
N GLU A 25 -4.38 2.40 -14.57
CA GLU A 25 -4.22 3.81 -14.23
C GLU A 25 -5.53 4.58 -14.40
N GLY A 26 -5.76 5.54 -13.49
CA GLY A 26 -6.98 6.36 -13.47
C GLY A 26 -8.20 5.69 -12.81
N ILE A 27 -8.13 4.38 -12.50
CA ILE A 27 -9.17 3.72 -11.72
C ILE A 27 -8.89 3.89 -10.23
N LYS A 28 -9.84 4.50 -9.52
CA LYS A 28 -9.77 4.61 -8.07
C LYS A 28 -10.15 3.28 -7.43
N PHE A 29 -9.15 2.54 -6.98
CA PHE A 29 -9.34 1.28 -6.25
C PHE A 29 -8.60 1.36 -4.91
N THR A 30 -9.32 1.15 -3.82
CA THR A 30 -8.82 1.32 -2.46
C THR A 30 -8.64 -0.02 -1.76
N GLY A 31 -7.90 -0.01 -0.64
CA GLY A 31 -7.77 -1.21 0.19
C GLY A 31 -9.10 -1.72 0.76
N LYS A 32 -10.14 -0.86 0.83
CA LYS A 32 -11.50 -1.28 1.18
C LYS A 32 -12.13 -2.07 0.03
N ASP A 33 -11.99 -1.59 -1.20
CA ASP A 33 -12.56 -2.25 -2.37
C ASP A 33 -11.94 -3.65 -2.55
N VAL A 34 -10.62 -3.80 -2.32
CA VAL A 34 -9.95 -5.11 -2.25
C VAL A 34 -10.58 -6.01 -1.18
N ALA A 35 -10.78 -5.46 0.02
CA ALA A 35 -11.33 -6.19 1.14
C ALA A 35 -12.75 -6.69 0.90
N ASP A 36 -13.51 -5.98 0.07
CA ASP A 36 -14.89 -6.32 -0.29
C ASP A 36 -14.95 -7.40 -1.39
N VAL A 37 -13.92 -7.55 -2.24
CA VAL A 37 -13.89 -8.54 -3.34
C VAL A 37 -13.09 -9.82 -3.02
N MET A 38 -12.23 -9.80 -2.01
CA MET A 38 -11.39 -10.96 -1.66
C MET A 38 -12.11 -11.94 -0.71
N PRO A 39 -12.00 -13.26 -0.92
CA PRO A 39 -12.69 -14.27 -0.12
C PRO A 39 -12.20 -14.38 1.33
N GLU A 40 -10.98 -13.89 1.65
CA GLU A 40 -10.40 -13.93 3.00
C GLU A 40 -11.08 -12.96 3.98
N GLY A 41 -11.87 -12.02 3.45
CA GLY A 41 -12.60 -11.03 4.21
C GLY A 41 -11.77 -9.86 4.72
N PRO A 42 -12.45 -8.82 5.24
CA PRO A 42 -11.86 -7.50 5.41
C PRO A 42 -10.76 -7.44 6.46
N TYR A 43 -10.86 -8.22 7.53
CA TYR A 43 -9.86 -8.23 8.59
C TYR A 43 -8.50 -8.77 8.10
N ARG A 44 -8.51 -9.87 7.34
CA ARG A 44 -7.29 -10.49 6.82
C ARG A 44 -6.64 -9.62 5.73
N VAL A 45 -7.45 -9.02 4.87
CA VAL A 45 -6.97 -8.07 3.86
C VAL A 45 -6.38 -6.82 4.51
N GLN A 46 -7.01 -6.26 5.55
CA GLN A 46 -6.42 -5.14 6.29
C GLN A 46 -5.09 -5.49 6.94
N LYS A 47 -4.93 -6.70 7.47
CA LYS A 47 -3.64 -7.17 8.00
C LYS A 47 -2.58 -7.23 6.89
N ALA A 48 -2.92 -7.78 5.74
CA ALA A 48 -2.05 -7.83 4.57
C ALA A 48 -1.66 -6.42 4.08
N LEU A 49 -2.59 -5.46 4.05
CA LEU A 49 -2.30 -4.06 3.67
C LEU A 49 -1.37 -3.35 4.66
N ARG A 50 -1.38 -3.72 5.94
CA ARG A 50 -0.40 -3.21 6.93
C ARG A 50 0.96 -3.84 6.70
N GLU A 51 1.00 -5.13 6.40
CA GLU A 51 2.23 -5.86 6.07
C GLU A 51 2.91 -5.26 4.83
N LEU A 52 2.16 -4.93 3.78
CA LEU A 52 2.70 -4.22 2.62
C LEU A 52 3.33 -2.88 2.98
N GLY A 53 2.74 -2.13 3.91
CA GLY A 53 3.30 -0.86 4.38
C GLY A 53 4.59 -1.07 5.18
N ALA A 54 4.61 -2.07 6.06
CA ALA A 54 5.80 -2.42 6.83
C ALA A 54 6.95 -2.91 5.95
N ALA A 55 6.64 -3.59 4.84
CA ALA A 55 7.61 -4.07 3.86
C ALA A 55 7.99 -3.05 2.78
N GLY A 56 7.47 -1.82 2.81
CA GLY A 56 7.79 -0.76 1.82
C GLY A 56 7.08 -0.90 0.47
N HIS A 57 6.14 -1.83 0.32
CA HIS A 57 5.33 -2.02 -0.88
C HIS A 57 4.09 -1.12 -0.94
N ARG A 58 3.79 -0.39 0.14
CA ARG A 58 2.65 0.52 0.22
C ARG A 58 3.04 1.81 0.93
N THR A 59 2.95 2.91 0.21
CA THR A 59 3.24 4.25 0.71
C THR A 59 1.94 5.01 0.92
N VAL A 60 1.82 5.72 2.04
CA VAL A 60 0.64 6.53 2.37
C VAL A 60 1.08 7.97 2.59
N ARG A 61 0.67 8.88 1.71
CA ARG A 61 1.03 10.30 1.78
C ARG A 61 -0.19 11.12 2.15
N ARG A 62 -0.04 12.02 3.13
CA ARG A 62 -1.08 13.00 3.46
C ARG A 62 -0.74 14.30 2.73
N LEU A 63 -1.54 14.63 1.75
CA LEU A 63 -1.33 15.79 0.89
C LEU A 63 -2.35 16.89 1.20
N LYS A 64 -1.93 18.15 1.08
CA LYS A 64 -2.80 19.32 1.25
C LYS A 64 -3.18 19.86 -0.12
N LYS A 65 -4.48 19.90 -0.41
CA LYS A 65 -5.01 20.56 -1.60
C LYS A 65 -4.79 22.07 -1.52
N PRO A 66 -4.76 22.77 -2.66
CA PRO A 66 -4.66 24.23 -2.72
C PRO A 66 -5.77 24.97 -1.93
N ASN A 67 -6.96 24.36 -1.82
CA ASN A 67 -8.07 24.90 -1.04
C ASN A 67 -7.95 24.68 0.49
N GLY A 68 -6.81 24.18 0.97
CA GLY A 68 -6.55 23.91 2.38
C GLY A 68 -7.06 22.55 2.88
N GLN A 69 -7.81 21.79 2.09
CA GLN A 69 -8.31 20.47 2.47
C GLN A 69 -7.20 19.41 2.39
N PHE A 70 -7.12 18.51 3.36
CA PHE A 70 -6.21 17.37 3.28
C PHE A 70 -6.85 16.19 2.55
N TYR A 71 -6.05 15.43 1.80
CA TYR A 71 -6.42 14.12 1.27
C TYR A 71 -5.28 13.13 1.51
N VAL A 72 -5.63 11.85 1.47
CA VAL A 72 -4.67 10.76 1.59
C VAL A 72 -4.50 10.14 0.22
N GLU A 73 -3.26 10.07 -0.23
CA GLU A 73 -2.84 9.35 -1.41
C GLU A 73 -2.17 8.05 -0.96
N VAL A 74 -2.50 6.95 -1.63
CA VAL A 74 -1.94 5.64 -1.34
C VAL A 74 -1.35 5.11 -2.62
N GLU A 75 -0.07 4.76 -2.57
CA GLU A 75 0.68 4.23 -3.70
C GLU A 75 1.16 2.82 -3.38
N TYR A 76 1.20 1.95 -4.39
CA TYR A 76 1.66 0.57 -4.27
C TYR A 76 2.83 0.35 -5.22
N HIS A 77 3.85 -0.34 -4.74
CA HIS A 77 5.10 -0.52 -5.48
C HIS A 77 5.41 -2.01 -5.64
N ALA A 78 5.74 -2.42 -6.87
CA ALA A 78 6.18 -3.79 -7.14
C ALA A 78 7.50 -4.12 -6.44
N VAL A 79 8.37 -3.12 -6.30
CA VAL A 79 9.65 -3.19 -5.59
C VAL A 79 9.52 -2.35 -4.32
N PRO A 80 9.98 -2.84 -3.14
CA PRO A 80 9.82 -2.10 -1.90
C PRO A 80 10.61 -0.79 -1.93
N VAL A 81 9.96 0.30 -1.55
CA VAL A 81 10.58 1.62 -1.44
C VAL A 81 10.92 1.84 0.03
N ARG A 82 12.17 2.23 0.31
CA ARG A 82 12.58 2.59 1.68
C ARG A 82 11.91 3.91 2.04
N SER A 83 11.25 3.93 3.20
CA SER A 83 10.47 5.06 3.71
C SER A 83 11.26 6.36 3.98
N ASP A 84 12.56 6.40 3.67
CA ASP A 84 13.44 7.55 3.88
C ASP A 84 13.24 8.71 2.88
N ASP A 85 12.47 8.52 1.80
CA ASP A 85 12.28 9.56 0.77
C ASP A 85 11.07 10.49 1.07
N SER A 86 10.94 10.94 2.31
CA SER A 86 10.05 12.06 2.61
C SER A 86 10.79 13.37 2.29
N PRO A 87 10.31 14.21 1.34
CA PRO A 87 10.88 15.53 1.16
C PRO A 87 10.60 16.32 2.43
N VAL A 88 11.67 16.65 3.14
CA VAL A 88 11.68 17.68 4.18
C VAL A 88 11.44 19.00 3.46
N ASP A 89 10.25 19.56 3.61
CA ASP A 89 9.95 20.96 3.29
C ASP A 89 9.69 21.68 4.62
#